data_AF-A0A535NTX4-F1
#
_entry.id   AF-A0A535NTX4-F1
#
_cell.length_a   1.000
_cell.length_b   1.000
_cell.length_c   1.000
_cell.angle_alpha   90.00
_cell.angle_beta   90.00
_cell.angle_gamma   90.00
#
_symmetry.space_group_name_H-M   'P 1'
#
loop_
_entity.id
_entity.type
_entity.pdbx_description
1 polymer ?
#
loop_
_entity_poly.entity_id
_entity_poly.type
_entity_poly.pdbx_seq_one_letter_code
_entity_poly.pdbx_strand_id
1 'polypeptide(L)'
;MLTEQDLPSGFASFYSGAQVRLDNQGTARSDASRFGREGGWITRLHRSDQSVTAGPLVVESRADLFKDVGGATSDLAAYRVVFARTSGTELTSVAVSGLGDEAIGITFTQPGGRTLRYYRIAWRYRNATASVLVEGFDGELNLSDAESLAHKQEKRIEGA
;
A
#
# COMPACT_ATOMS: atom_id res chain seq x y z
N MET A 1 -9.62 -5.34 -3.25
CA MET A 1 -8.15 -5.55 -3.41
C MET A 1 -7.76 -5.39 -4.86
N LEU A 2 -6.56 -4.88 -5.14
CA LEU A 2 -6.06 -4.83 -6.52
C LEU A 2 -5.84 -6.24 -7.08
N THR A 3 -6.09 -6.36 -8.36
CA THR A 3 -5.92 -7.54 -9.23
C THR A 3 -5.18 -7.11 -10.49
N GLU A 4 -4.72 -8.05 -11.31
CA GLU A 4 -4.01 -7.79 -12.57
C GLU A 4 -4.80 -6.87 -13.51
N GLN A 5 -6.14 -6.97 -13.48
CA GLN A 5 -7.03 -6.14 -14.30
C GLN A 5 -7.02 -4.65 -13.92
N ASP A 6 -6.54 -4.32 -12.71
CA ASP A 6 -6.42 -2.95 -12.24
C ASP A 6 -5.11 -2.28 -12.68
N LEU A 7 -4.17 -3.05 -13.24
CA LEU A 7 -2.86 -2.58 -13.67
C LEU A 7 -2.74 -2.61 -15.21
N PRO A 8 -1.74 -1.90 -15.77
CA PRO A 8 -1.38 -2.08 -17.17
C PRO A 8 -1.12 -3.56 -17.50
N SER A 9 -1.29 -3.94 -18.76
CA SER A 9 -0.96 -5.29 -19.22
C SER A 9 0.49 -5.67 -18.86
N GLY A 10 0.70 -6.95 -18.56
CA GLY A 10 2.03 -7.47 -18.19
C GLY A 10 2.32 -7.48 -16.69
N PHE A 11 1.29 -7.33 -15.85
CA PHE A 11 1.38 -7.65 -14.43
C PHE A 11 0.87 -9.07 -14.14
N ALA A 12 1.49 -9.72 -13.16
CA ALA A 12 1.04 -10.99 -12.61
C ALA A 12 1.09 -10.93 -11.08
N SER A 13 0.11 -11.54 -10.40
CA SER A 13 0.23 -11.77 -8.97
C SER A 13 1.22 -12.90 -8.69
N PHE A 14 2.10 -12.67 -7.72
CA PHE A 14 2.96 -13.72 -7.15
C PHE A 14 2.52 -14.10 -5.72
N TYR A 15 1.58 -13.34 -5.16
CA TYR A 15 0.88 -13.69 -3.92
C TYR A 15 -0.49 -13.00 -3.88
N SER A 16 -1.53 -13.74 -3.51
CA SER A 16 -2.86 -13.19 -3.23
C SER A 16 -3.56 -14.07 -2.21
N GLY A 17 -4.02 -13.49 -1.11
CA GLY A 17 -4.66 -14.28 -0.07
C GLY A 17 -4.97 -13.53 1.21
N ALA A 18 -5.57 -14.26 2.15
CA ALA A 18 -5.86 -13.79 3.49
C ALA A 18 -4.57 -13.36 4.21
N GLN A 19 -4.60 -12.16 4.77
CA GLN A 19 -3.47 -11.58 5.49
C GLN A 19 -3.48 -12.05 6.95
N VAL A 20 -2.82 -13.18 7.20
CA VAL A 20 -2.71 -13.81 8.53
C VAL A 20 -1.44 -13.44 9.29
N ARG A 21 -0.42 -12.93 8.59
CA ARG A 21 0.85 -12.44 9.15
C ARG A 21 1.25 -11.13 8.48
N LEU A 22 1.86 -10.23 9.25
CA LEU A 22 2.15 -8.85 8.83
C LEU A 22 3.65 -8.57 8.84
N ASP A 23 4.15 -7.99 7.75
CA ASP A 23 5.57 -7.67 7.55
C ASP A 23 6.00 -6.34 8.19
N ASN A 24 5.44 -6.00 9.36
CA ASN A 24 5.72 -4.76 10.09
C ASN A 24 6.27 -5.04 11.49
N GLN A 25 7.34 -5.85 11.57
CA GLN A 25 7.92 -6.30 12.83
C GLN A 25 8.23 -5.13 13.78
N GLY A 26 7.98 -5.34 15.07
CA GLY A 26 8.25 -4.35 16.12
C GLY A 26 7.24 -3.21 16.22
N THR A 27 6.15 -3.22 15.44
CA THR A 27 5.05 -2.24 15.54
C THR A 27 3.75 -2.92 15.96
N ALA A 28 2.74 -2.15 16.40
CA ALA A 28 1.42 -2.72 16.66
C ALA A 28 0.84 -3.45 15.43
N ARG A 29 1.23 -3.03 14.22
CA ARG A 29 0.87 -3.71 12.96
C ARG A 29 1.55 -5.06 12.75
N SER A 30 2.36 -5.60 13.67
CA SER A 30 2.78 -7.01 13.60
C SER A 30 1.76 -7.97 14.21
N ASP A 31 0.81 -7.47 15.01
CA ASP A 31 -0.26 -8.26 15.62
C ASP A 31 -1.46 -8.36 14.65
N ALA A 32 -1.81 -9.60 14.28
CA ALA A 32 -2.93 -9.88 13.38
C ALA A 32 -4.32 -9.67 14.04
N SER A 33 -4.37 -9.63 15.37
CA SER A 33 -5.58 -9.42 16.19
C SER A 33 -5.74 -7.99 16.72
N ARG A 34 -4.80 -7.11 16.39
CA ARG A 34 -4.76 -5.72 16.87
C ARG A 34 -6.09 -4.99 16.67
N PHE A 35 -6.44 -4.13 17.61
CA PHE A 35 -7.53 -3.14 17.49
C PHE A 35 -8.89 -3.72 17.07
N GLY A 36 -9.16 -5.00 17.35
CA GLY A 36 -10.40 -5.65 16.93
C GLY A 36 -10.47 -5.93 15.43
N ARG A 37 -9.32 -6.18 14.78
CA ARG A 37 -9.24 -6.62 13.39
C ARG A 37 -9.94 -7.96 13.21
N GLU A 38 -10.85 -8.02 12.24
CA GLU A 38 -11.64 -9.21 11.91
C GLU A 38 -10.99 -10.03 10.77
N GLY A 39 -10.17 -9.37 9.96
CA GLY A 39 -9.44 -10.03 8.89
C GLY A 39 -8.79 -9.01 7.95
N GLY A 40 -8.24 -9.52 6.87
CA GLY A 40 -7.69 -8.69 5.81
C GLY A 40 -7.15 -9.52 4.67
N TRP A 41 -6.83 -8.83 3.60
CA TRP A 41 -6.36 -9.42 2.35
C TRP A 41 -5.14 -8.65 1.85
N ILE A 42 -4.25 -9.37 1.20
CA ILE A 42 -3.07 -8.81 0.55
C ILE A 42 -2.95 -9.40 -0.85
N THR A 43 -2.62 -8.54 -1.80
CA THR A 43 -2.20 -8.94 -3.15
C THR A 43 -0.84 -8.33 -3.42
N ARG A 44 0.09 -9.13 -3.95
CA ARG A 44 1.39 -8.69 -4.46
C ARG A 44 1.49 -9.00 -5.94
N LEU A 45 1.73 -7.97 -6.72
CA LEU A 45 1.86 -8.05 -8.16
C LEU A 45 3.24 -7.55 -8.57
N HIS A 46 3.76 -8.16 -9.62
CA HIS A 46 4.99 -7.71 -10.27
C HIS A 46 4.77 -7.53 -11.76
N ARG A 47 5.58 -6.68 -12.37
CA ARG A 47 5.67 -6.58 -13.82
C ARG A 47 6.46 -7.78 -14.34
N SER A 48 5.84 -8.57 -15.21
CA SER A 48 6.42 -9.81 -15.75
C SER A 48 7.41 -9.54 -16.88
N ASP A 49 7.22 -8.47 -17.64
CA ASP A 49 8.16 -8.03 -18.68
C ASP A 49 9.21 -7.07 -18.11
N GLN A 50 10.43 -7.57 -17.94
CA GLN A 50 11.56 -6.80 -17.37
C GLN A 50 12.13 -5.75 -18.33
N SER A 51 11.74 -5.76 -19.62
CA SER A 51 12.16 -4.73 -20.58
C SER A 51 11.39 -3.43 -20.42
N VAL A 52 10.20 -3.48 -19.80
CA VAL A 52 9.36 -2.31 -19.56
C VAL A 52 9.71 -1.71 -18.20
N THR A 53 10.39 -0.56 -18.23
CA THR A 53 10.91 0.10 -17.02
C THR A 53 10.06 1.27 -16.53
N ALA A 54 9.11 1.73 -17.33
CA ALA A 54 8.26 2.89 -17.03
C ALA A 54 7.15 2.54 -16.03
N GLY A 55 6.97 3.39 -15.02
CA GLY A 55 5.91 3.29 -14.02
C GLY A 55 6.13 2.19 -12.97
N PRO A 56 5.04 1.68 -12.36
CA PRO A 56 5.12 0.63 -11.36
C PRO A 56 5.80 -0.64 -11.89
N LEU A 57 6.61 -1.27 -11.03
CA LEU A 57 7.26 -2.57 -11.24
C LEU A 57 6.77 -3.60 -10.23
N VAL A 58 6.63 -3.21 -8.96
CA VAL A 58 6.05 -4.05 -7.91
C VAL A 58 4.94 -3.26 -7.21
N VAL A 59 3.82 -3.92 -6.98
CA VAL A 59 2.67 -3.35 -6.28
C VAL A 59 2.23 -4.31 -5.20
N GLU A 60 2.13 -3.79 -3.98
CA GLU A 60 1.55 -4.48 -2.86
C GLU A 60 0.31 -3.72 -2.40
N SER A 61 -0.83 -4.39 -2.45
CA SER A 61 -2.14 -3.87 -2.07
C SER A 61 -2.59 -4.61 -0.82
N ARG A 62 -3.02 -3.89 0.23
CA ARG A 62 -3.59 -4.47 1.45
C ARG A 62 -4.90 -3.82 1.85
N ALA A 63 -5.81 -4.59 2.43
CA ALA A 63 -6.95 -4.05 3.17
C ALA A 63 -7.22 -4.88 4.43
N ASP A 64 -7.55 -4.22 5.53
CA ASP A 64 -7.90 -4.82 6.80
C ASP A 64 -9.30 -4.35 7.22
N LEU A 65 -10.14 -5.27 7.67
CA LEU A 65 -11.46 -4.98 8.22
C LEU A 65 -11.40 -5.01 9.75
N PHE A 66 -12.06 -4.05 10.37
CA PHE A 66 -12.16 -3.92 11.82
C PHE A 66 -13.61 -3.96 12.26
N LYS A 67 -13.82 -4.41 13.50
CA LYS A 67 -15.13 -4.43 14.14
C LYS A 67 -15.84 -3.07 14.11
N ASP A 68 -15.07 -1.98 14.24
CA ASP A 68 -15.59 -0.62 14.24
C ASP A 68 -14.59 0.41 13.69
N VAL A 69 -15.07 1.65 13.53
CA VAL A 69 -14.28 2.79 13.06
C VAL A 69 -13.12 3.13 14.01
N GLY A 70 -13.27 2.87 15.32
CA GLY A 70 -12.23 3.12 16.31
C GLY A 70 -11.02 2.20 16.11
N GLY A 71 -11.26 0.94 15.77
CA GLY A 71 -10.23 -0.02 15.38
C GLY A 71 -9.46 0.44 14.13
N ALA A 72 -10.18 0.81 13.08
CA ALA A 72 -9.57 1.31 11.84
C ALA A 72 -8.82 2.64 12.03
N THR A 73 -9.31 3.54 12.89
CA THR A 73 -8.63 4.79 13.25
C THR A 73 -7.30 4.52 13.96
N SER A 74 -7.32 3.61 14.94
CA SER A 74 -6.11 3.19 15.65
C SER A 74 -5.10 2.54 14.70
N ASP A 75 -5.59 1.80 13.71
CA ASP A 75 -4.75 1.16 12.72
C ASP A 75 -4.10 2.15 11.73
N LEU A 76 -4.82 3.19 11.31
CA LEU A 76 -4.23 4.26 10.50
C LEU A 76 -3.15 5.03 11.29
N ALA A 77 -3.37 5.28 12.58
CA ALA A 77 -2.34 5.82 13.46
C ALA A 77 -1.11 4.88 13.56
N ALA A 78 -1.33 3.56 13.56
CA ALA A 78 -0.24 2.59 13.55
C ALA A 78 0.55 2.60 12.21
N TYR A 79 -0.09 2.90 11.07
CA TYR A 79 0.65 3.16 9.82
C TYR A 79 1.57 4.37 9.94
N ARG A 80 1.18 5.45 10.64
CA ARG A 80 2.07 6.61 10.88
C ARG A 80 3.35 6.18 11.59
N VAL A 81 3.24 5.28 12.57
CA VAL A 81 4.41 4.71 13.28
C VAL A 81 5.26 3.85 12.34
N VAL A 82 4.64 3.04 11.49
CA VAL A 82 5.36 2.26 10.47
C VAL A 82 6.10 3.17 9.49
N PHE A 83 5.46 4.25 9.04
CA PHE A 83 6.05 5.20 8.09
C PHE A 83 7.21 5.96 8.73
N ALA A 84 7.08 6.38 9.99
CA ALA A 84 8.16 7.02 10.74
C ALA A 84 9.38 6.12 10.98
N ARG A 85 9.20 4.79 10.91
CA ARG A 85 10.29 3.80 11.02
C ARG A 85 10.79 3.30 9.67
N THR A 86 10.22 3.78 8.57
CA THR A 86 10.67 3.40 7.23
C THR A 86 12.06 3.98 6.99
N SER A 87 12.96 3.16 6.44
CA SER A 87 14.30 3.58 6.06
C SER A 87 14.39 3.76 4.54
N GLY A 88 15.22 4.71 4.12
CA GLY A 88 15.42 5.06 2.73
C GLY A 88 16.09 6.43 2.63
N THR A 89 16.55 6.78 1.44
CA THR A 89 17.05 8.13 1.14
C THR A 89 15.89 8.99 0.64
N GLU A 90 16.00 10.31 0.74
CA GLU A 90 14.92 11.25 0.32
C GLU A 90 13.54 10.93 0.93
N LEU A 91 13.51 10.33 2.13
CA LEU A 91 12.28 10.01 2.82
C LEU A 91 11.52 11.30 3.16
N THR A 92 10.32 11.43 2.62
CA THR A 92 9.44 12.58 2.90
C THR A 92 7.97 12.16 2.88
N SER A 93 7.12 12.99 3.49
CA SER A 93 5.66 12.83 3.40
C SER A 93 5.16 13.31 2.04
N VAL A 94 4.14 12.65 1.51
CA VAL A 94 3.44 13.09 0.31
C VAL A 94 2.01 13.48 0.68
N ALA A 95 1.52 14.55 0.06
CA ALA A 95 0.10 14.90 0.15
C ALA A 95 -0.70 13.90 -0.66
N VAL A 96 -1.78 13.40 -0.08
CA VAL A 96 -2.69 12.44 -0.71
C VAL A 96 -4.10 12.97 -0.51
N SER A 97 -4.88 13.05 -1.60
CA SER A 97 -6.23 13.63 -1.56
C SER A 97 -7.26 12.71 -2.21
N GLY A 98 -8.51 12.82 -1.78
CA GLY A 98 -9.63 12.06 -2.36
C GLY A 98 -9.64 10.55 -2.07
N LEU A 99 -8.91 10.09 -1.04
CA LEU A 99 -8.89 8.69 -0.61
C LEU A 99 -9.46 8.54 0.80
N GLY A 100 -10.50 7.72 0.94
CA GLY A 100 -11.12 7.42 2.21
C GLY A 100 -11.60 8.65 2.98
N ASP A 101 -11.83 8.43 4.27
CA ASP A 101 -12.11 9.47 5.24
C ASP A 101 -10.83 10.18 5.72
N GLU A 102 -9.69 9.48 5.67
CA GLU A 102 -8.38 9.99 6.06
C GLU A 102 -7.28 9.20 5.34
N ALA A 103 -6.27 9.89 4.81
CA ALA A 103 -5.13 9.28 4.10
C ALA A 103 -3.79 9.87 4.53
N ILE A 104 -2.75 9.05 4.42
CA ILE A 104 -1.35 9.41 4.66
C ILE A 104 -0.47 8.77 3.61
N GLY A 105 0.63 9.43 3.27
CA GLY A 105 1.61 8.85 2.37
C GLY A 105 3.04 9.28 2.66
N ILE A 106 3.98 8.43 2.26
CA ILE A 106 5.41 8.76 2.20
C ILE A 106 6.00 8.33 0.86
N THR A 107 7.12 8.95 0.50
CA THR A 107 8.01 8.49 -0.58
C THR A 107 9.45 8.46 -0.11
N PHE A 108 10.24 7.56 -0.68
CA PHE A 108 11.68 7.41 -0.40
C PHE A 108 12.35 6.67 -1.57
N THR A 109 13.68 6.72 -1.61
CA THR A 109 14.50 5.90 -2.49
C THR A 109 15.27 4.82 -1.73
N GLN A 110 15.66 3.78 -2.47
CA GLN A 110 16.67 2.83 -2.03
C GLN A 110 17.72 2.62 -3.13
N PRO A 111 19.01 2.49 -2.76
CA PRO A 111 20.06 2.18 -3.72
C PRO A 111 19.90 0.76 -4.26
N GLY A 112 20.29 0.56 -5.52
CA GLY A 112 20.23 -0.72 -6.23
C GLY A 112 21.00 -0.62 -7.56
N GLY A 113 20.89 -1.64 -8.42
CA GLY A 113 21.49 -1.60 -9.77
C GLY A 113 21.02 -0.38 -10.58
N ARG A 114 19.76 0.00 -10.38
CA ARG A 114 19.21 1.33 -10.67
C ARG A 114 18.43 1.76 -9.43
N THR A 115 18.52 3.04 -9.04
CA THR A 115 17.82 3.57 -7.86
C THR A 115 16.32 3.28 -7.97
N LEU A 116 15.74 2.78 -6.88
CA LEU A 116 14.31 2.51 -6.79
C LEU A 116 13.61 3.63 -6.04
N ARG A 117 12.45 4.03 -6.53
CA ARG A 117 11.50 4.95 -5.91
C ARG A 117 10.35 4.14 -5.33
N TYR A 118 9.96 4.50 -4.10
CA TYR A 118 8.81 3.92 -3.44
C TYR A 118 7.77 5.00 -3.13
N TYR A 119 6.50 4.65 -3.29
CA TYR A 119 5.38 5.38 -2.71
C TYR A 119 4.59 4.43 -1.83
N ARG A 120 4.34 4.83 -0.58
CA ARG A 120 3.51 4.08 0.35
C ARG A 120 2.37 4.97 0.79
N ILE A 121 1.15 4.58 0.47
CA ILE A 121 -0.08 5.30 0.81
C ILE A 121 -0.95 4.39 1.66
N ALA A 122 -1.45 4.89 2.78
CA ALA A 122 -2.42 4.21 3.62
C ALA A 122 -3.60 5.13 3.89
N TRP A 123 -4.79 4.57 3.94
CA TRP A 123 -6.01 5.34 4.20
C TRP A 123 -7.01 4.51 4.99
N ARG A 124 -7.99 5.20 5.58
CA ARG A 124 -9.13 4.63 6.28
C ARG A 124 -10.40 4.97 5.51
N TYR A 125 -11.25 3.96 5.31
CA TYR A 125 -12.61 4.13 4.83
C TYR A 125 -13.54 3.44 5.81
N ARG A 126 -14.36 4.20 6.54
CA ARG A 126 -15.23 3.69 7.60
C ARG A 126 -14.43 2.84 8.62
N ASN A 127 -14.81 1.58 8.78
CA ASN A 127 -14.18 0.58 9.65
C ASN A 127 -13.13 -0.30 8.94
N ALA A 128 -12.67 0.11 7.76
CA ALA A 128 -11.58 -0.55 7.05
C ALA A 128 -10.35 0.36 6.94
N THR A 129 -9.16 -0.23 6.90
CA THR A 129 -7.97 0.44 6.41
C THR A 129 -7.45 -0.25 5.18
N ALA A 130 -6.79 0.52 4.32
CA ALA A 130 -6.13 0.00 3.14
C ALA A 130 -4.78 0.67 2.94
N SER A 131 -3.90 -0.01 2.20
CA SER A 131 -2.66 0.59 1.72
C SER A 131 -2.24 0.05 0.37
N VAL A 132 -1.50 0.89 -0.33
CA VAL A 132 -0.65 0.51 -1.46
C VAL A 132 0.79 0.83 -1.14
N LEU A 133 1.69 -0.10 -1.46
CA LEU A 133 3.12 0.16 -1.64
C LEU A 133 3.42 -0.07 -3.11
N VAL A 134 4.01 0.94 -3.75
CA VAL A 134 4.37 0.91 -5.16
C VAL A 134 5.86 1.16 -5.27
N GLU A 135 6.53 0.29 -6.01
CA GLU A 135 7.95 0.36 -6.31
C GLU A 135 8.15 0.48 -7.82
N GLY A 136 9.13 1.28 -8.23
CA GLY A 136 9.57 1.41 -9.60
C GLY A 136 10.93 2.07 -9.66
N PHE A 137 11.49 2.24 -10.86
CA PHE A 137 12.75 2.97 -10.97
C PHE A 137 12.55 4.46 -10.70
N ASP A 138 13.56 5.06 -10.06
CA ASP A 138 13.56 6.50 -9.83
C ASP A 138 13.56 7.27 -11.15
N GLY A 139 12.73 8.30 -11.22
CA GLY A 139 12.41 9.05 -12.44
C GLY A 139 11.36 8.40 -13.35
N GLU A 140 11.00 7.12 -13.14
CA GLU A 140 10.01 6.40 -13.95
C GLU A 140 8.69 6.17 -13.23
N LEU A 141 8.72 6.19 -11.89
CA LEU A 141 7.55 6.10 -11.03
C LEU A 141 7.27 7.46 -10.38
N ASN A 142 6.02 7.90 -10.42
CA ASN A 142 5.59 9.14 -9.78
C ASN A 142 4.42 8.91 -8.81
N LEU A 143 4.09 9.95 -8.02
CA LEU A 143 3.02 9.90 -7.04
C LEU A 143 1.65 9.59 -7.68
N SER A 144 1.37 10.13 -8.87
CA SER A 144 0.09 9.94 -9.55
C SER A 144 -0.16 8.49 -9.97
N ASP A 145 0.90 7.72 -10.25
CA ASP A 145 0.79 6.28 -10.48
C ASP A 145 0.29 5.56 -9.21
N ALA A 146 0.85 5.92 -8.06
CA ALA A 146 0.47 5.33 -6.77
C ALA A 146 -0.94 5.76 -6.33
N GLU A 147 -1.29 7.03 -6.49
CA GLU A 147 -2.64 7.55 -6.21
C GLU A 147 -3.68 6.89 -7.11
N SER A 148 -3.40 6.73 -8.41
CA SER A 148 -4.29 6.05 -9.34
C SER A 148 -4.59 4.61 -8.92
N LEU A 149 -3.57 3.87 -8.44
CA LEU A 149 -3.75 2.52 -7.91
C LEU A 149 -4.53 2.51 -6.59
N ALA A 150 -4.25 3.46 -5.69
CA ALA A 150 -4.98 3.60 -4.44
C ALA A 150 -6.47 3.89 -4.69
N HIS A 151 -6.82 4.77 -5.64
CA HIS A 151 -8.22 5.05 -5.99
C HIS A 151 -8.92 3.84 -6.62
N LYS A 152 -8.22 3.05 -7.44
CA LYS A 152 -8.77 1.78 -7.97
C LYS A 152 -9.07 0.80 -6.84
N GLN A 153 -8.17 0.71 -5.85
CA GLN A 153 -8.41 -0.12 -4.67
C GLN A 153 -9.59 0.39 -3.85
N GLU A 154 -9.68 1.69 -3.61
CA GLU A 154 -10.77 2.32 -2.86
C GLU A 154 -12.13 2.01 -3.48
N LYS A 155 -12.29 2.20 -4.80
CA LYS A 155 -13.54 1.87 -5.50
C LYS A 155 -13.97 0.41 -5.30
N ARG A 156 -13.02 -0.51 -5.16
CA ARG A 156 -13.31 -1.92 -4.87
C ARG A 156 -13.73 -2.15 -3.41
N ILE A 157 -13.23 -1.35 -2.47
CA ILE A 157 -13.62 -1.39 -1.06
C ILE A 157 -15.02 -0.80 -0.88
N GLU A 158 -15.31 0.31 -1.57
CA GLU A 158 -16.63 0.95 -1.55
C GLU A 158 -17.75 0.06 -2.09
N GLY A 159 -17.42 -0.81 -3.07
CA GLY A 159 -18.37 -1.74 -3.68
C GLY A 159 -18.43 -3.13 -3.03
N ALA A 160 -17.71 -3.37 -1.93
CA ALA A 160 -17.63 -4.67 -1.26
C ALA A 160 -18.72 -4.89 -0.20
#